data_AF-A0A3D2J3U2-F1
#
_entry.id   AF-A0A3D2J3U2-F1
#
_cell.length_a   1.000
_cell.length_b   1.000
_cell.length_c   1.000
_cell.angle_alpha   90.00
_cell.angle_beta   90.00
_cell.angle_gamma   90.00
#
_symmetry.space_group_name_H-M   'P 1'
#
loop_
_entity.id
_entity.type
_entity.pdbx_description
1 polymer ?
#
loop_
_entity_poly.entity_id
_entity_poly.type
_entity_poly.pdbx_seq_one_letter_code
_entity_poly.pdbx_strand_id
1 'polypeptide(L)'
;MRSREGLLRQLLAGSDRDVVLVYTFAQTMYADMLVGNVPGSIAQFETLAEHYALSSVWMGLHALRQVQQGLMRWEEWLPDGLHPQSRGSLSYAEAVIDFLRSELTDASIADTLPSEHVLPAPLTAANWERATMLAWEQVETEGPWSVRHWTNSPFYGRVLTTSAPGARVRFSFTGRGLALATHLDDTAAELRWQLDDGPWYTTIRERPAWARQNGWFRFDLLADDLLDGEHRCVLEVVHGDRPECTGTNCHLIFIGIIG
;
A
#
# COMPACT_ATOMS: atom_id res chain seq x y z
N MET A 1 1.40 7.10 9.59
CA MET A 1 2.49 6.44 10.35
C MET A 1 2.12 5.01 10.73
N ARG A 2 0.92 4.75 11.29
CA ARG A 2 0.42 3.41 11.69
C ARG A 2 0.74 2.26 10.72
N SER A 3 0.36 2.39 9.45
CA SER A 3 0.58 1.36 8.43
C SER A 3 2.06 1.15 8.08
N ARG A 4 2.81 2.25 7.96
CA ARG A 4 4.25 2.25 7.65
C ARG A 4 5.05 1.54 8.74
N GLU A 5 4.79 1.91 9.98
CA GLU A 5 5.43 1.28 11.13
C GLU A 5 5.07 -0.20 11.24
N GLY A 6 3.78 -0.55 11.08
CA GLY A 6 3.34 -1.94 11.07
C GLY A 6 4.06 -2.79 10.03
N LEU A 7 4.21 -2.29 8.80
CA LEU A 7 4.98 -2.95 7.74
C LEU A 7 6.44 -3.16 8.14
N LEU A 8 7.12 -2.12 8.65
CA LEU A 8 8.52 -2.23 9.06
C LEU A 8 8.70 -3.26 10.17
N ARG A 9 7.82 -3.24 11.18
CA ARG A 9 7.87 -4.22 12.28
C ARG A 9 7.65 -5.64 11.79
N GLN A 10 6.74 -5.87 10.83
CA GLN A 10 6.57 -7.18 10.21
C GLN A 10 7.81 -7.64 9.43
N LEU A 11 8.45 -6.73 8.67
CA LEU A 11 9.68 -7.04 7.94
C LEU A 11 10.84 -7.34 8.91
N LEU A 12 10.95 -6.59 10.01
CA LEU A 12 12.03 -6.69 10.99
C LEU A 12 11.80 -7.74 12.09
N ALA A 13 10.67 -8.44 12.10
CA ALA A 13 10.36 -9.46 13.12
C ALA A 13 11.29 -10.70 13.06
N GLY A 14 12.13 -10.82 12.03
CA GLY A 14 13.13 -11.88 11.87
C GLY A 14 14.54 -11.31 11.68
N SER A 15 15.55 -12.18 11.79
CA SER A 15 16.97 -11.84 11.65
C SER A 15 17.58 -12.28 10.32
N ASP A 16 16.75 -12.68 9.35
CA ASP A 16 17.16 -13.25 8.06
C ASP A 16 17.20 -12.23 6.92
N ARG A 17 16.95 -10.95 7.21
CA ARG A 17 16.89 -9.88 6.22
C ARG A 17 17.27 -8.53 6.80
N ASP A 18 17.90 -7.72 5.96
CA ASP A 18 18.10 -6.29 6.20
C ASP A 18 17.02 -5.48 5.46
N VAL A 19 16.68 -4.31 6.01
CA VAL A 19 15.70 -3.40 5.43
C VAL A 19 16.37 -2.06 5.14
N VAL A 20 16.30 -1.63 3.88
CA VAL A 20 16.75 -0.30 3.44
C VAL A 20 15.55 0.44 2.86
N LEU A 21 15.30 1.66 3.34
CA LEU A 21 14.22 2.49 2.80
C LEU A 21 14.69 3.21 1.56
N VAL A 22 13.93 3.16 0.47
CA VAL A 22 14.26 3.89 -0.77
C VAL A 22 13.12 4.83 -1.15
N TYR A 23 13.42 6.09 -1.47
CA TYR A 23 12.39 7.09 -1.74
C TYR A 23 12.40 7.54 -3.19
N THR A 24 11.26 7.31 -3.85
CA THR A 24 10.96 7.87 -5.17
C THR A 24 10.59 9.35 -5.06
N PHE A 25 10.58 10.02 -6.21
CA PHE A 25 10.02 11.35 -6.36
C PHE A 25 8.53 11.30 -6.72
N ALA A 26 7.77 12.29 -6.24
CA ALA A 26 6.46 12.65 -6.75
C ALA A 26 6.39 14.16 -6.99
N GLN A 27 5.61 14.60 -7.99
CA GLN A 27 5.57 16.01 -8.40
C GLN A 27 5.27 16.98 -7.25
N THR A 28 4.44 16.58 -6.28
CA THR A 28 4.10 17.38 -5.09
C THR A 28 5.29 17.66 -4.18
N MET A 29 6.39 16.92 -4.31
CA MET A 29 7.62 17.08 -3.53
C MET A 29 8.56 18.15 -4.12
N TYR A 30 8.32 18.58 -5.36
CA TYR A 30 9.25 19.42 -6.13
C TYR A 30 9.66 20.70 -5.39
N ALA A 31 8.68 21.47 -4.92
CA ALA A 31 8.93 22.77 -4.29
C ALA A 31 9.80 22.64 -3.03
N ASP A 32 9.50 21.67 -2.18
CA ASP A 32 10.27 21.39 -0.96
C ASP A 32 11.70 20.96 -1.31
N MET A 33 11.84 19.98 -2.21
CA MET A 33 13.15 19.44 -2.58
C MET A 33 14.04 20.49 -3.25
N LEU A 34 13.48 21.42 -4.02
CA LEU A 34 14.23 22.46 -4.72
C LEU A 34 14.93 23.43 -3.75
N VAL A 35 14.34 23.67 -2.59
CA VAL A 35 14.89 24.54 -1.54
C VAL A 35 15.60 23.75 -0.42
N GLY A 36 15.78 22.44 -0.60
CA GLY A 36 16.46 21.57 0.36
C GLY A 36 15.60 21.09 1.53
N ASN A 37 14.28 21.29 1.49
CA ASN A 37 13.37 20.76 2.50
C ASN A 37 13.07 19.28 2.25
N VAL A 38 12.78 18.55 3.34
CA VAL A 38 12.37 17.14 3.31
C VAL A 38 10.85 17.06 3.08
N PRO A 39 10.37 16.39 2.01
CA PRO A 39 8.94 16.18 1.80
C PRO A 39 8.29 15.40 2.94
N GLY A 40 7.07 15.77 3.32
CA GLY A 40 6.40 15.22 4.51
C GLY A 40 6.27 13.69 4.55
N SER A 41 6.03 13.02 3.41
CA SER A 41 5.98 11.55 3.38
C SER A 41 7.35 10.91 3.63
N ILE A 42 8.44 11.55 3.17
CA ILE A 42 9.79 11.07 3.40
C ILE A 42 10.18 11.31 4.85
N ALA A 43 9.90 12.52 5.39
CA ALA A 43 10.15 12.85 6.79
C ALA A 43 9.54 11.82 7.76
N GLN A 44 8.30 11.37 7.50
CA GLN A 44 7.66 10.33 8.32
C GLN A 44 8.40 8.98 8.30
N PHE A 45 8.96 8.60 7.15
CA PHE A 45 9.75 7.38 7.06
C PHE A 45 11.14 7.56 7.65
N GLU A 46 11.76 8.73 7.55
CA GLU A 46 13.05 9.02 8.21
C GLU A 46 12.92 8.97 9.74
N THR A 47 11.80 9.46 10.31
CA THR A 47 11.52 9.27 11.75
C THR A 47 11.45 7.78 12.13
N LEU A 48 10.88 6.93 11.26
CA LEU A 48 10.87 5.49 11.48
C LEU A 48 12.26 4.88 11.26
N ALA A 49 13.01 5.35 10.26
CA ALA A 49 14.35 4.90 9.97
C ALA A 49 15.26 5.13 11.18
N GLU A 50 15.23 6.33 11.75
CA GLU A 50 15.98 6.67 12.96
C GLU A 50 15.57 5.78 14.14
N HIS A 51 14.27 5.60 14.37
CA HIS A 51 13.76 4.79 15.48
C HIS A 51 14.13 3.31 15.39
N TYR A 52 14.14 2.75 14.17
CA TYR A 52 14.46 1.35 13.91
C TYR A 52 15.91 1.14 13.43
N ALA A 53 16.75 2.18 13.50
CA ALA A 53 18.15 2.17 13.03
C ALA A 53 18.32 1.66 11.59
N LEU A 54 17.42 2.06 10.69
CA LEU A 54 17.43 1.66 9.28
C LEU A 54 18.18 2.68 8.43
N SER A 55 18.92 2.17 7.44
CA SER A 55 19.50 2.99 6.39
C SER A 55 18.44 3.38 5.36
N SER A 56 18.65 4.52 4.71
CA SER A 56 17.76 5.02 3.68
C SER A 56 18.50 5.63 2.48
N VAL A 57 17.88 5.58 1.29
CA VAL A 57 18.44 6.10 0.03
C VAL A 57 17.40 6.97 -0.67
N TRP A 58 17.74 8.24 -0.88
CA TRP A 58 16.92 9.18 -1.62
C TRP A 58 17.21 9.12 -3.13
N MET A 59 16.77 8.05 -3.79
CA MET A 59 16.93 7.89 -5.24
C MET A 59 16.23 9.01 -6.04
N GLY A 60 15.07 9.49 -5.56
CA GLY A 60 14.36 10.65 -6.13
C GLY A 60 15.18 11.94 -6.11
N LEU A 61 15.88 12.22 -5.01
CA LEU A 61 16.75 13.39 -4.90
C LEU A 61 18.01 13.24 -5.75
N HIS A 62 18.57 12.03 -5.83
CA HIS A 62 19.71 11.75 -6.71
C HIS A 62 19.38 12.11 -8.15
N ALA A 63 18.26 11.61 -8.67
CA ALA A 63 17.80 11.92 -10.03
C ALA A 63 17.49 13.42 -10.22
N LEU A 64 16.82 14.07 -9.26
CA LEU A 64 16.57 15.51 -9.31
C LEU A 64 17.88 16.31 -9.42
N ARG A 65 18.92 15.95 -8.66
CA ARG A 65 20.24 16.58 -8.72
C ARG A 65 20.91 16.38 -10.07
N GLN A 66 20.82 15.18 -10.66
CA GLN A 66 21.31 14.94 -12.02
C GLN A 66 20.61 15.87 -13.03
N VAL A 67 19.29 16.09 -12.88
CA VAL A 67 18.54 17.04 -13.72
C VAL A 67 19.00 18.49 -13.51
N GLN A 68 19.16 18.93 -12.25
CA GLN A 68 19.64 20.28 -11.93
C GLN A 68 21.05 20.57 -12.49
N GLN A 69 21.88 19.53 -12.61
CA GLN A 69 23.22 19.61 -13.19
C GLN A 69 23.25 19.49 -14.72
N GLY A 70 22.11 19.23 -15.37
CA GLY A 70 22.01 19.05 -16.82
C GLY A 70 22.49 17.68 -17.33
N LEU A 71 22.62 16.68 -16.45
CA LEU A 71 23.07 15.32 -16.78
C LEU A 71 21.93 14.40 -17.28
N MET A 72 20.69 14.84 -17.11
CA MET A 72 19.47 14.14 -17.51
C MET A 72 18.37 15.17 -17.74
N ARG A 73 17.56 15.04 -18.79
CA ARG A 73 16.37 15.89 -18.97
C ARG A 73 15.21 15.36 -18.12
N TRP A 74 14.26 16.24 -17.79
CA TRP A 74 13.13 15.88 -16.94
C TRP A 74 12.29 14.74 -17.55
N GLU A 75 12.01 14.82 -18.84
CA GLU A 75 11.25 13.83 -19.60
C GLU A 75 11.99 12.50 -19.83
N GLU A 76 13.33 12.47 -19.65
CA GLU A 76 14.10 11.23 -19.64
C GLU A 76 14.01 10.52 -18.28
N TRP A 77 13.80 11.29 -17.21
CA TRP A 77 13.57 10.77 -15.88
C TRP A 77 12.12 10.31 -15.69
N LEU A 78 11.15 11.21 -15.92
CA LEU A 78 9.71 11.01 -15.65
C LEU A 78 8.88 11.45 -16.87
N PRO A 79 8.81 10.63 -17.93
CA PRO A 79 8.12 10.99 -19.18
C PRO A 79 6.61 11.24 -19.02
N ASP A 80 5.97 10.61 -18.03
CA ASP A 80 4.55 10.83 -17.68
C ASP A 80 4.37 11.64 -16.39
N GLY A 81 5.47 12.19 -15.84
CA GLY A 81 5.48 12.95 -14.59
C GLY A 81 5.47 12.11 -13.31
N LEU A 82 5.49 10.76 -13.38
CA LEU A 82 5.44 9.90 -12.19
C LEU A 82 6.30 8.63 -12.29
N HIS A 83 6.28 7.94 -13.42
CA HIS A 83 6.91 6.63 -13.58
C HIS A 83 8.22 6.74 -14.39
N PRO A 84 9.36 6.33 -13.83
CA PRO A 84 10.60 6.30 -14.60
C PRO A 84 10.59 5.19 -15.65
N GLN A 85 11.15 5.49 -16.81
CA GLN A 85 11.54 4.48 -17.81
C GLN A 85 13.01 4.10 -17.63
N SER A 86 13.61 3.39 -18.58
CA SER A 86 14.97 2.84 -18.45
C SER A 86 16.03 3.84 -17.97
N ARG A 87 16.04 5.08 -18.49
CA ARG A 87 17.04 6.09 -18.08
C ARG A 87 16.83 6.60 -16.65
N GLY A 88 15.59 6.95 -16.29
CA GLY A 88 15.23 7.36 -14.93
C GLY A 88 15.44 6.24 -13.90
N SER A 89 15.06 5.01 -14.26
CA SER A 89 15.25 3.83 -13.42
C SER A 89 16.73 3.51 -13.21
N LEU A 90 17.57 3.72 -14.22
CA LEU A 90 19.02 3.63 -14.08
C LEU A 90 19.55 4.65 -13.07
N SER A 91 19.11 5.91 -13.15
CA SER A 91 19.49 6.96 -12.18
C SER A 91 19.11 6.59 -10.74
N TYR A 92 17.92 6.01 -10.55
CA TYR A 92 17.51 5.48 -9.25
C TYR A 92 18.39 4.31 -8.78
N ALA A 93 18.66 3.36 -9.68
CA ALA A 93 19.47 2.20 -9.38
C ALA A 93 20.91 2.57 -9.02
N GLU A 94 21.52 3.55 -9.70
CA GLU A 94 22.86 4.05 -9.40
C GLU A 94 23.00 4.45 -7.93
N ALA A 95 22.06 5.24 -7.40
CA ALA A 95 22.07 5.67 -6.00
C ALA A 95 21.99 4.49 -5.01
N VAL A 96 21.17 3.49 -5.31
CA VAL A 96 21.02 2.31 -4.45
C VAL A 96 22.24 1.39 -4.56
N ILE A 97 22.77 1.18 -5.76
CA ILE A 97 23.96 0.36 -6.00
C ILE A 97 25.17 0.96 -5.30
N ASP A 98 25.35 2.28 -5.37
CA ASP A 98 26.49 2.96 -4.73
C ASP A 98 26.43 2.83 -3.20
N PHE A 99 25.23 2.97 -2.62
CA PHE A 99 25.02 2.69 -1.19
C PHE A 99 25.32 1.22 -0.84
N LEU A 100 24.75 0.26 -1.56
CA LEU A 100 25.01 -1.15 -1.27
C LEU A 100 26.48 -1.53 -1.45
N ARG A 101 27.19 -0.92 -2.41
CA ARG A 101 28.63 -1.11 -2.55
C ARG A 101 29.39 -0.60 -1.34
N SER A 102 29.05 0.56 -0.77
CA SER A 102 29.74 1.06 0.44
C SER A 102 29.54 0.12 1.62
N GLU A 103 28.30 -0.33 1.85
CA GLU A 103 28.00 -1.21 2.98
C GLU A 103 28.60 -2.62 2.82
N LEU A 104 28.59 -3.18 1.61
CA LEU A 104 29.07 -4.56 1.37
C LEU A 104 30.58 -4.68 1.19
N THR A 105 31.28 -3.58 0.90
CA THR A 105 32.75 -3.59 0.73
C THR A 105 33.48 -3.27 2.04
N ASP A 106 32.75 -2.87 3.08
CA ASP A 106 33.32 -2.69 4.42
C ASP A 106 33.58 -4.05 5.08
N ALA A 107 34.80 -4.56 4.89
CA ALA A 107 35.25 -5.85 5.42
C ALA A 107 35.30 -5.91 6.96
N SER A 108 35.06 -4.79 7.68
CA SER A 108 35.02 -4.77 9.14
C SER A 108 33.76 -5.39 9.75
N ILE A 109 32.72 -5.62 8.93
CA ILE A 109 31.40 -6.12 9.37
C ILE A 109 31.32 -7.67 9.28
N ALA A 110 32.25 -8.31 8.57
CA ALA A 110 32.19 -9.73 8.24
C ALA A 110 32.28 -10.70 9.45
N ASP A 111 32.82 -10.24 10.58
CA ASP A 111 33.02 -11.05 11.80
C ASP A 111 32.03 -10.75 12.94
N THR A 112 31.11 -9.81 12.75
CA THR A 112 30.03 -9.56 13.72
C THR A 112 28.88 -10.51 13.48
N LEU A 113 28.71 -11.49 14.38
CA LEU A 113 27.47 -12.29 14.44
C LEU A 113 26.27 -11.34 14.50
N PRO A 114 25.19 -11.60 13.73
CA PRO A 114 23.97 -10.81 13.83
C PRO A 114 23.53 -10.79 15.30
N SER A 115 23.60 -9.62 15.94
CA SER A 115 23.05 -9.47 17.28
C SER A 115 21.55 -9.74 17.19
N GLU A 116 20.99 -10.46 18.16
CA GLU A 116 19.54 -10.63 18.26
C GLU A 116 18.87 -9.24 18.23
N HIS A 117 18.23 -8.93 17.11
CA HIS A 117 17.73 -7.59 16.87
C HIS A 117 16.39 -7.43 17.59
N VAL A 118 16.47 -7.07 18.87
CA VAL A 118 15.27 -6.78 19.67
C VAL A 118 14.68 -5.47 19.19
N LEU A 119 13.48 -5.53 18.60
CA LEU A 119 12.80 -4.34 18.12
C LEU A 119 12.48 -3.40 19.30
N PRO A 120 12.73 -2.09 19.16
CA PRO A 120 12.28 -1.13 20.15
C PRO A 120 10.76 -1.13 20.25
N ALA A 121 10.23 -0.55 21.34
CA ALA A 121 8.80 -0.31 21.46
C ALA A 121 8.31 0.52 20.25
N PRO A 122 7.10 0.27 19.72
CA PRO A 122 6.60 1.04 18.58
C PRO A 122 6.41 2.51 18.95
N LEU A 123 6.70 3.42 18.03
CA LEU A 123 6.37 4.84 18.11
C LEU A 123 4.85 5.04 18.19
N THR A 124 4.09 4.23 17.46
CA THR A 124 2.63 4.26 17.47
C THR A 124 2.07 2.98 18.09
N ALA A 125 1.43 3.09 19.25
CA ALA A 125 0.78 1.94 19.89
C ALA A 125 -0.32 1.31 19.01
N ALA A 126 -1.01 2.13 18.20
CA ALA A 126 -2.03 1.68 17.23
C ALA A 126 -1.44 1.42 15.83
N ASN A 127 -0.18 0.98 15.74
CA ASN A 127 0.42 0.58 14.46
C ASN A 127 -0.26 -0.68 13.90
N TRP A 128 -0.02 -0.99 12.62
CA TRP A 128 -0.68 -2.11 11.93
C TRP A 128 0.18 -3.39 11.87
N GLU A 129 1.10 -3.63 12.82
CA GLU A 129 1.96 -4.83 12.82
C GLU A 129 1.16 -6.14 12.91
N ARG A 130 -0.03 -6.09 13.50
CA ARG A 130 -0.96 -7.23 13.59
C ARG A 130 -1.93 -7.31 12.41
N ALA A 131 -1.69 -6.56 11.34
CA ALA A 131 -2.56 -6.63 10.17
C ALA A 131 -2.47 -8.00 9.48
N THR A 132 -3.61 -8.58 9.17
CA THR A 132 -3.74 -9.91 8.54
C THR A 132 -4.77 -9.89 7.42
N MET A 133 -4.79 -10.92 6.58
CA MET A 133 -5.82 -11.11 5.57
C MET A 133 -6.84 -12.13 6.08
N LEU A 134 -8.13 -11.80 5.96
CA LEU A 134 -9.21 -12.74 6.25
C LEU A 134 -9.26 -13.84 5.18
N ALA A 135 -9.38 -15.09 5.59
CA ALA A 135 -9.47 -16.21 4.67
C ALA A 135 -10.87 -16.26 4.01
N TRP A 136 -10.96 -16.66 2.74
CA TRP A 136 -12.23 -16.70 2.02
C TRP A 136 -13.22 -17.73 2.61
N GLU A 137 -12.71 -18.76 3.26
CA GLU A 137 -13.47 -19.77 3.98
C GLU A 137 -14.24 -19.19 5.17
N GLN A 138 -13.85 -18.00 5.66
CA GLN A 138 -14.51 -17.28 6.75
C GLN A 138 -15.58 -16.30 6.23
N VAL A 139 -15.79 -16.22 4.92
CA VAL A 139 -16.75 -15.31 4.29
C VAL A 139 -18.00 -16.08 3.87
N GLU A 140 -19.15 -15.65 4.38
CA GLU A 140 -20.47 -16.10 3.93
C GLU A 140 -20.94 -15.23 2.77
N THR A 141 -21.51 -15.85 1.75
CA THR A 141 -22.02 -15.14 0.55
C THR A 141 -23.52 -15.30 0.41
N GLU A 142 -24.21 -14.23 -0.02
CA GLU A 142 -25.62 -14.22 -0.37
C GLU A 142 -25.77 -13.65 -1.78
N GLY A 143 -26.46 -14.38 -2.66
CA GLY A 143 -26.51 -14.08 -4.09
C GLY A 143 -25.37 -14.75 -4.89
N PRO A 144 -25.22 -14.42 -6.19
CA PRO A 144 -24.35 -15.16 -7.10
C PRO A 144 -22.89 -14.71 -6.97
N TRP A 145 -22.17 -15.25 -5.98
CA TRP A 145 -20.74 -15.07 -5.82
C TRP A 145 -19.95 -16.26 -6.34
N SER A 146 -18.75 -16.01 -6.87
CA SER A 146 -17.79 -17.07 -7.13
C SER A 146 -16.36 -16.62 -6.85
N VAL A 147 -15.52 -17.57 -6.46
CA VAL A 147 -14.06 -17.36 -6.44
C VAL A 147 -13.53 -17.64 -7.83
N ARG A 148 -12.77 -16.71 -8.40
CA ARG A 148 -12.18 -16.85 -9.74
C ARG A 148 -10.68 -16.68 -9.68
N HIS A 149 -9.99 -17.38 -10.58
CA HIS A 149 -8.59 -17.09 -10.86
C HIS A 149 -8.45 -15.66 -11.41
N TRP A 150 -7.42 -14.95 -10.96
CA TRP A 150 -7.21 -13.55 -11.29
C TRP A 150 -5.80 -13.35 -11.84
N THR A 151 -5.73 -12.86 -13.08
CA THR A 151 -4.46 -12.65 -13.80
C THR A 151 -4.00 -11.20 -13.78
N ASN A 152 -4.82 -10.27 -13.30
CA ASN A 152 -4.49 -8.84 -13.33
C ASN A 152 -3.54 -8.43 -12.19
N SER A 153 -3.12 -9.37 -11.34
CA SER A 153 -2.11 -9.14 -10.31
C SER A 153 -1.16 -10.33 -10.22
N PRO A 154 0.17 -10.10 -10.17
CA PRO A 154 1.13 -11.17 -9.93
C PRO A 154 1.11 -11.68 -8.46
N PHE A 155 0.50 -10.91 -7.54
CA PHE A 155 0.50 -11.22 -6.10
C PHE A 155 -0.79 -11.92 -5.63
N TYR A 156 -1.90 -11.67 -6.32
CA TYR A 156 -3.21 -12.19 -5.94
C TYR A 156 -3.79 -13.03 -7.07
N GLY A 157 -3.66 -14.35 -6.95
CA GLY A 157 -4.11 -15.31 -7.98
C GLY A 157 -5.60 -15.65 -7.93
N ARG A 158 -6.34 -15.23 -6.89
CA ARG A 158 -7.78 -15.47 -6.76
C ARG A 158 -8.50 -14.24 -6.20
N VAL A 159 -9.73 -14.00 -6.67
CA VAL A 159 -10.61 -12.95 -6.18
C VAL A 159 -12.01 -13.50 -5.95
N LEU A 160 -12.73 -12.94 -4.95
CA LEU A 160 -14.15 -13.19 -4.76
C LEU A 160 -14.94 -12.18 -5.60
N THR A 161 -15.83 -12.65 -6.46
CA THR A 161 -16.46 -11.79 -7.46
C THR A 161 -17.93 -12.07 -7.70
N THR A 162 -18.64 -11.00 -8.04
CA THR A 162 -20.00 -10.99 -8.56
C THR A 162 -20.20 -9.74 -9.42
N SER A 163 -21.29 -9.70 -10.18
CA SER A 163 -21.77 -8.48 -10.84
C SER A 163 -23.22 -8.14 -10.49
N ALA A 164 -23.80 -8.82 -9.50
CA ALA A 164 -25.22 -8.68 -9.15
C ALA A 164 -25.40 -7.62 -8.05
N PRO A 165 -26.11 -6.50 -8.32
CA PRO A 165 -26.56 -5.60 -7.27
C PRO A 165 -27.41 -6.33 -6.23
N GLY A 166 -27.22 -5.99 -4.96
CA GLY A 166 -27.88 -6.63 -3.82
C GLY A 166 -27.21 -7.94 -3.36
N ALA A 167 -26.23 -8.47 -4.09
CA ALA A 167 -25.41 -9.58 -3.60
C ALA A 167 -24.56 -9.12 -2.41
N ARG A 168 -24.45 -9.96 -1.37
CA ARG A 168 -23.79 -9.62 -0.11
C ARG A 168 -22.69 -10.58 0.28
N VAL A 169 -21.71 -10.08 1.01
CA VAL A 169 -20.77 -10.89 1.79
C VAL A 169 -20.89 -10.53 3.26
N ARG A 170 -20.80 -11.54 4.13
CA ARG A 170 -20.80 -11.39 5.58
C ARG A 170 -19.62 -12.11 6.17
N PHE A 171 -19.01 -11.52 7.19
CA PHE A 171 -17.93 -12.13 7.93
C PHE A 171 -17.82 -11.51 9.31
N SER A 172 -17.25 -12.28 10.23
CA SER A 172 -16.80 -11.79 11.53
C SER A 172 -15.28 -11.70 11.56
N PHE A 173 -14.76 -10.78 12.34
CA PHE A 173 -13.31 -10.61 12.55
C PHE A 173 -13.02 -10.16 13.98
N THR A 174 -11.79 -10.38 14.42
CA THR A 174 -11.30 -9.84 15.69
C THR A 174 -10.18 -8.84 15.42
N GLY A 175 -10.31 -7.63 15.93
CA GLY A 175 -9.30 -6.58 15.79
C GLY A 175 -9.91 -5.20 15.98
N ARG A 176 -9.16 -4.16 15.59
CA ARG A 176 -9.55 -2.75 15.72
C ARG A 176 -9.87 -2.06 14.40
N GLY A 177 -9.77 -2.75 13.27
CA GLY A 177 -9.98 -2.15 11.97
C GLY A 177 -10.16 -3.12 10.83
N LEU A 178 -10.66 -2.58 9.73
CA LEU A 178 -11.07 -3.29 8.53
C LEU A 178 -10.73 -2.48 7.29
N ALA A 179 -10.08 -3.12 6.33
CA ALA A 179 -9.81 -2.57 5.01
C ALA A 179 -10.20 -3.55 3.92
N LEU A 180 -10.55 -3.02 2.74
CA LEU A 180 -10.87 -3.79 1.55
C LEU A 180 -9.88 -3.49 0.45
N ALA A 181 -9.41 -4.52 -0.23
CA ALA A 181 -8.74 -4.38 -1.51
C ALA A 181 -9.69 -4.81 -2.63
N THR A 182 -9.93 -3.92 -3.60
CA THR A 182 -10.82 -4.16 -4.74
C THR A 182 -10.14 -3.80 -6.05
N HIS A 183 -10.63 -4.38 -7.15
CA HIS A 183 -10.30 -3.87 -8.49
C HIS A 183 -11.30 -2.78 -8.86
N LEU A 184 -10.80 -1.59 -9.20
CA LEU A 184 -11.61 -0.44 -9.59
C LEU A 184 -11.32 -0.04 -11.04
N ASP A 185 -12.28 -0.28 -11.92
CA ASP A 185 -12.33 0.22 -13.31
C ASP A 185 -13.63 1.03 -13.52
N ASP A 186 -14.00 1.32 -14.77
CA ASP A 186 -15.26 2.02 -15.08
C ASP A 186 -16.50 1.16 -14.76
N THR A 187 -16.39 -0.16 -14.93
CA THR A 187 -17.45 -1.13 -14.65
C THR A 187 -17.57 -1.52 -13.18
N ALA A 188 -16.67 -1.07 -12.30
CA ALA A 188 -16.65 -1.52 -10.91
C ALA A 188 -17.86 -1.01 -10.11
N ALA A 189 -18.52 -1.90 -9.38
CA ALA A 189 -19.62 -1.56 -8.47
C ALA A 189 -19.13 -0.75 -7.27
N GLU A 190 -19.96 0.12 -6.70
CA GLU A 190 -19.77 0.61 -5.34
C GLU A 190 -20.19 -0.44 -4.29
N LEU A 191 -19.74 -0.26 -3.06
CA LEU A 191 -20.05 -1.14 -1.94
C LEU A 191 -20.82 -0.37 -0.88
N ARG A 192 -21.94 -0.92 -0.45
CA ARG A 192 -22.58 -0.57 0.82
C ARG A 192 -22.03 -1.47 1.91
N TRP A 193 -21.83 -0.94 3.11
CA TRP A 193 -21.32 -1.73 4.21
C TRP A 193 -21.90 -1.32 5.56
N GLN A 194 -21.90 -2.26 6.50
CA GLN A 194 -22.40 -2.11 7.86
C GLN A 194 -21.48 -2.86 8.82
N LEU A 195 -21.12 -2.22 9.93
CA LEU A 195 -20.40 -2.82 11.06
C LEU A 195 -21.32 -2.92 12.28
N ASP A 196 -21.32 -4.06 12.97
CA ASP A 196 -21.99 -4.32 14.26
C ASP A 196 -23.42 -3.78 14.37
N ASP A 197 -24.25 -4.08 13.35
CA ASP A 197 -25.65 -3.61 13.25
C ASP A 197 -25.81 -2.07 13.29
N GLY A 198 -24.73 -1.33 13.08
CA GLY A 198 -24.69 0.12 13.00
C GLY A 198 -25.32 0.70 11.72
N PRO A 199 -25.07 1.97 11.40
CA PRO A 199 -25.57 2.56 10.16
C PRO A 199 -24.92 1.94 8.93
N TRP A 200 -25.64 2.00 7.81
CA TRP A 200 -25.11 1.66 6.49
C TRP A 200 -24.33 2.83 5.91
N TYR A 201 -23.15 2.54 5.37
CA TYR A 201 -22.32 3.46 4.61
C TYR A 201 -22.22 3.00 3.16
N THR A 202 -21.90 3.92 2.25
CA THR A 202 -21.65 3.62 0.83
C THR A 202 -20.31 4.19 0.43
N THR A 203 -19.49 3.40 -0.27
CA THR A 203 -18.24 3.89 -0.85
C THR A 203 -18.54 4.90 -1.97
N ILE A 204 -17.73 5.96 -2.01
CA ILE A 204 -17.72 6.93 -3.12
C ILE A 204 -16.27 7.02 -3.57
N ARG A 205 -15.91 6.23 -4.59
CA ARG A 205 -14.52 6.09 -5.02
C ARG A 205 -14.27 6.89 -6.28
N GLU A 206 -13.15 7.60 -6.29
CA GLU A 206 -12.68 8.36 -7.44
C GLU A 206 -12.29 7.41 -8.58
N ARG A 207 -12.71 7.75 -9.80
CA ARG A 207 -12.44 6.97 -11.03
C ARG A 207 -11.68 7.81 -12.04
N PRO A 208 -10.38 8.06 -11.79
CA PRO A 208 -9.57 8.86 -12.69
C PRO A 208 -9.45 8.17 -14.04
N ALA A 209 -9.30 8.95 -15.12
CA ALA A 209 -9.35 8.44 -16.49
C ALA A 209 -8.36 7.28 -16.76
N TRP A 210 -7.17 7.33 -16.16
CA TRP A 210 -6.15 6.28 -16.29
C TRP A 210 -6.56 4.95 -15.64
N ALA A 211 -7.38 4.98 -14.59
CA ALA A 211 -7.85 3.78 -13.89
C ALA A 211 -8.99 3.09 -14.64
N ARG A 212 -9.76 3.85 -15.44
CA ARG A 212 -10.92 3.33 -16.18
C ARG A 212 -10.56 2.21 -17.16
N GLN A 213 -9.37 2.27 -17.77
CA GLN A 213 -8.95 1.32 -18.80
C GLN A 213 -8.02 0.21 -18.28
N ASN A 214 -7.18 0.54 -17.30
CA ASN A 214 -6.16 -0.39 -16.80
C ASN A 214 -6.61 -1.10 -15.52
N GLY A 215 -7.70 -0.63 -14.93
CA GLY A 215 -8.10 -0.96 -13.59
C GLY A 215 -7.11 -0.43 -12.55
N TRP A 216 -7.57 -0.31 -11.32
CA TRP A 216 -6.76 0.14 -10.21
C TRP A 216 -6.95 -0.80 -9.02
N PHE A 217 -5.84 -1.28 -8.48
CA PHE A 217 -5.84 -1.89 -7.15
C PHE A 217 -6.21 -0.81 -6.14
N ARG A 218 -7.44 -0.86 -5.63
CA ARG A 218 -7.98 0.14 -4.73
C ARG A 218 -8.04 -0.43 -3.32
N PHE A 219 -7.42 0.29 -2.38
CA PHE A 219 -7.44 -0.01 -0.97
C PHE A 219 -8.36 0.98 -0.25
N ASP A 220 -9.45 0.50 0.34
CA ASP A 220 -10.44 1.31 1.05
C ASP A 220 -10.41 0.94 2.54
N LEU A 221 -10.00 1.87 3.38
CA LEU A 221 -10.01 1.73 4.84
C LEU A 221 -11.42 2.03 5.35
N LEU A 222 -12.13 1.02 5.84
CA LEU A 222 -13.51 1.17 6.33
C LEU A 222 -13.54 1.63 7.78
N ALA A 223 -12.63 1.09 8.61
CA ALA A 223 -12.45 1.49 10.00
C ALA A 223 -11.02 1.18 10.45
N ASP A 224 -10.44 1.99 11.34
CA ASP A 224 -9.11 1.75 11.91
C ASP A 224 -8.97 2.16 13.39
N ASP A 225 -10.11 2.43 14.04
CA ASP A 225 -10.17 2.83 15.44
C ASP A 225 -11.40 2.26 16.16
N LEU A 226 -11.76 1.02 15.83
CA LEU A 226 -12.74 0.25 16.59
C LEU A 226 -12.13 -0.13 17.95
N LEU A 227 -13.02 -0.43 18.92
CA LEU A 227 -12.59 -1.10 20.14
C LEU A 227 -12.02 -2.47 19.76
N ASP A 228 -10.84 -2.83 20.27
CA ASP A 228 -10.27 -4.15 19.99
C ASP A 228 -11.21 -5.25 20.51
N GLY A 229 -11.70 -6.08 19.60
CA GLY A 229 -12.74 -7.05 19.91
C GLY A 229 -13.30 -7.76 18.68
N GLU A 230 -14.36 -8.52 18.90
CA GLU A 230 -15.09 -9.19 17.83
C GLU A 230 -16.08 -8.23 17.17
N HIS A 231 -16.07 -8.23 15.84
CA HIS A 231 -16.91 -7.40 15.00
C HIS A 231 -17.55 -8.24 13.90
N ARG A 232 -18.70 -7.78 13.40
CA ARG A 232 -19.37 -8.34 12.22
C ARG A 232 -19.50 -7.28 11.14
N CYS A 233 -19.12 -7.65 9.92
CA CYS A 233 -19.29 -6.81 8.75
C CYS A 233 -20.23 -7.45 7.73
N VAL A 234 -21.06 -6.61 7.10
CA VAL A 234 -21.82 -6.95 5.90
C VAL A 234 -21.41 -5.99 4.80
N LEU A 235 -21.05 -6.51 3.63
CA LEU A 235 -20.88 -5.72 2.41
C LEU A 235 -22.00 -6.09 1.43
N GLU A 236 -22.50 -5.11 0.68
CA GLU A 236 -23.52 -5.26 -0.35
C GLU A 236 -23.08 -4.53 -1.63
N VAL A 237 -23.20 -5.21 -2.77
CA VAL A 237 -22.85 -4.66 -4.09
C VAL A 237 -23.95 -3.72 -4.58
N VAL A 238 -23.58 -2.50 -5.01
CA VAL A 238 -24.50 -1.51 -5.58
C VAL A 238 -23.90 -0.81 -6.81
N HIS A 239 -24.74 -0.23 -7.67
CA HIS A 239 -24.28 0.45 -8.90
C HIS A 239 -23.45 1.72 -8.63
N GLY A 240 -23.78 2.47 -7.57
CA GLY A 240 -23.14 3.76 -7.27
C GLY A 240 -23.87 4.98 -7.83
N ASP A 241 -24.76 4.79 -8.82
CA ASP A 241 -25.73 5.76 -9.34
C ASP A 241 -25.15 7.16 -9.67
N ARG A 242 -24.01 7.19 -10.36
CA ARG A 242 -23.36 8.41 -10.85
C ARG A 242 -22.93 8.24 -12.31
N PRO A 243 -22.79 9.33 -13.10
CA PRO A 243 -22.48 9.24 -14.53
C PRO A 243 -21.22 8.44 -14.87
N GLU A 244 -20.23 8.43 -13.97
CA GLU A 244 -18.97 7.70 -14.13
C GLU A 244 -19.02 6.23 -13.71
N CYS A 245 -20.13 5.76 -13.13
CA CYS A 245 -20.34 4.35 -12.78
C CYS A 245 -21.05 3.66 -13.96
N THR A 246 -20.32 2.86 -14.74
CA THR A 246 -20.85 2.25 -15.98
C THR A 246 -21.18 0.76 -15.83
N GLY A 247 -20.97 0.20 -14.63
CA GLY A 247 -21.23 -1.21 -14.36
C GLY A 247 -21.30 -1.53 -12.87
N THR A 248 -21.41 -2.82 -12.57
CA THR A 248 -21.58 -3.38 -11.21
C THR A 248 -20.63 -4.54 -10.93
N ASN A 249 -19.51 -4.63 -11.66
CA ASN A 249 -18.51 -5.66 -11.42
C ASN A 249 -17.87 -5.46 -10.04
N CYS A 250 -17.94 -6.47 -9.18
CA CYS A 250 -17.26 -6.48 -7.91
C CYS A 250 -16.16 -7.54 -7.97
N HIS A 251 -14.91 -7.12 -7.83
CA HIS A 251 -13.76 -8.00 -7.65
C HIS A 251 -13.11 -7.65 -6.32
N LEU A 252 -13.43 -8.41 -5.29
CA LEU A 252 -12.83 -8.29 -3.96
C LEU A 252 -11.54 -9.12 -3.93
N ILE A 253 -10.41 -8.43 -3.78
CA ILE A 253 -9.06 -9.00 -3.87
C ILE A 253 -8.62 -9.59 -2.54
N PHE A 254 -8.86 -8.87 -1.45
CA PHE A 254 -8.75 -9.40 -0.08
C PHE A 254 -9.51 -8.49 0.89
N ILE A 255 -9.75 -9.03 2.08
CA ILE A 255 -10.22 -8.29 3.25
C ILE A 255 -9.06 -8.25 4.25
N GLY A 256 -8.61 -7.05 4.61
CA GLY A 256 -7.55 -6.83 5.58
C GLY A 256 -8.13 -6.52 6.96
N ILE A 257 -7.69 -7.25 7.97
CA ILE A 257 -8.04 -7.02 9.37
C ILE A 257 -6.87 -6.32 10.04
N ILE A 258 -7.13 -5.21 10.72
CA ILE A 258 -6.14 -4.50 11.52
C ILE A 258 -6.34 -4.98 12.96
N GLY A 259 -5.37 -5.72 13.49
CA GLY A 259 -5.38 -6.19 14.88
C GLY A 259 -5.10 -5.07 15.86
#